data_AF-A0A4R7W5D0-F1
#
_entry.id   AF-A0A4R7W5D0-F1
#
_cell.length_a   1.000
_cell.length_b   1.000
_cell.length_c   1.000
_cell.angle_alpha   90.00
_cell.angle_beta   90.00
_cell.angle_gamma   90.00
#
_symmetry.space_group_name_H-M   'P 1'
#
loop_
_entity.id
_entity.type
_entity.pdbx_description
1 polymer ?
#
loop_
_entity_poly.entity_id
_entity_poly.type
_entity_poly.pdbx_seq_one_letter_code
_entity_poly.pdbx_strand_id
1 'polypeptide(L)'
;MKRLTLLVALLTALAAPGAAAEPVGVQAVPPTPQVAGTVVTGLNSPWAIAFLPDGSALVSERNSGQIKRIANGTATSVGTVPGVVAGGEGGLLGIAVSPSFATDRFVYAYFTASGDNRVVRMAYNTSLGQPQVLVSGIAKSSIHNGGRMTFGPDGLLYISTGDAGTSSNAQNPNSPNGKILRVTPATGAAAPGNPVSGNRMWSMGHRNVQGLAFDGAGRLWASEFGQNTWDELNLIQAGRNYGWPTVEGQAGNPNFVDPIVQWATSAASPSGIAFSRDTVWLAALGGTRLWAVPVSNGALNGTPVNFFNGTYGRLRLVTNAPDGSMWLMTNNTDGRGTPRPGDDRILRLTFGSEPPPDDPPPATGACRVTYAPTTWQDGFTANVTVTNTGTAAVSGWTLAWSFAGNQRITSAWNATVTQDGTAVTARNAGHNGSIPPGGNQSFGFQGTYSGSNAAPGAFTLNGGTCT
;
A
#
# COMPACT_ATOMS: atom_id res chain seq x y z
N MET A 1 21.77 -0.99 -88.93
CA MET A 1 20.44 -0.81 -88.31
C MET A 1 20.27 -1.82 -87.17
N LYS A 2 20.50 -1.42 -85.92
CA LYS A 2 20.12 -2.18 -84.72
C LYS A 2 19.62 -1.15 -83.69
N ARG A 3 18.37 -1.29 -83.27
CA ARG A 3 17.66 -0.41 -82.33
C ARG A 3 18.12 -0.70 -80.91
N LEU A 4 18.44 0.33 -80.13
CA LEU A 4 18.70 0.21 -78.70
C LEU A 4 17.55 0.90 -77.96
N THR A 5 16.72 0.12 -77.28
CA THR A 5 15.56 0.58 -76.50
C THR A 5 16.04 1.01 -75.12
N LEU A 6 15.86 2.29 -74.76
CA LEU A 6 16.19 2.83 -73.44
C LEU A 6 14.97 2.67 -72.52
N LEU A 7 15.11 1.88 -71.45
CA LEU A 7 14.08 1.69 -70.41
C LEU A 7 14.28 2.77 -69.33
N VAL A 8 13.31 3.65 -69.13
CA VAL A 8 13.30 4.64 -68.04
C VAL A 8 12.70 3.97 -66.80
N ALA A 9 13.52 3.71 -65.77
CA ALA A 9 13.06 3.24 -64.47
C ALA A 9 12.61 4.44 -63.62
N LEU A 10 11.32 4.49 -63.28
CA LEU A 10 10.73 5.49 -62.40
C LEU A 10 11.04 5.12 -60.94
N LEU A 11 11.92 5.87 -60.27
CA LEU A 11 12.17 5.74 -58.83
C LEU A 11 11.02 6.42 -58.06
N THR A 12 10.15 5.64 -57.43
CA THR A 12 9.19 6.13 -56.42
C THR A 12 9.89 6.21 -55.07
N ALA A 13 10.14 7.44 -54.59
CA ALA A 13 10.62 7.67 -53.23
C ALA A 13 9.49 7.39 -52.23
N LEU A 14 9.60 6.30 -51.47
CA LEU A 14 8.75 6.09 -50.29
C LEU A 14 9.19 7.06 -49.19
N ALA A 15 8.34 8.02 -48.86
CA ALA A 15 8.48 8.83 -47.67
C ALA A 15 8.32 7.93 -46.43
N ALA A 16 9.37 7.84 -45.60
CA ALA A 16 9.30 7.18 -44.32
C ALA A 16 8.29 7.92 -43.41
N PRO A 17 7.41 7.21 -42.66
CA PRO A 17 6.56 7.86 -41.68
C PRO A 17 7.43 8.54 -40.63
N GLY A 18 7.25 9.85 -40.44
CA GLY A 18 7.92 10.58 -39.36
C GLY A 18 7.58 9.94 -38.02
N ALA A 19 8.60 9.55 -37.27
CA ALA A 19 8.45 9.09 -35.90
C ALA A 19 7.80 10.24 -35.10
N ALA A 20 6.54 10.05 -34.69
CA ALA A 20 5.89 10.95 -33.76
C ALA A 20 6.70 10.93 -32.45
N ALA A 21 7.17 12.10 -32.02
CA ALA A 21 7.79 12.24 -30.71
C ALA A 21 6.75 11.84 -29.66
N GLU A 22 7.08 10.87 -28.79
CA GLU A 22 6.21 10.51 -27.68
C GLU A 22 5.99 11.73 -26.78
N PRO A 23 4.76 11.94 -26.28
CA PRO A 23 4.50 13.05 -25.36
C PRO A 23 5.40 12.91 -24.13
N VAL A 24 6.12 13.99 -23.82
CA VAL A 24 6.91 14.10 -22.58
C VAL A 24 5.95 13.91 -21.41
N GLY A 25 6.09 12.81 -20.67
CA GLY A 25 5.19 12.47 -19.57
C GLY A 25 5.15 13.58 -18.52
N VAL A 26 3.95 13.99 -18.11
CA VAL A 26 3.76 14.97 -17.03
C VAL A 26 4.27 14.34 -15.73
N GLN A 27 5.21 15.02 -15.06
CA GLN A 27 5.71 14.58 -13.75
C GLN A 27 4.59 14.67 -12.72
N ALA A 28 4.41 13.61 -11.91
CA ALA A 28 3.38 13.61 -10.90
C ALA A 28 3.79 14.44 -9.67
N VAL A 29 2.86 15.26 -9.19
CA VAL A 29 3.00 15.99 -7.93
C VAL A 29 2.20 15.23 -6.86
N PRO A 30 2.83 14.77 -5.77
CA PRO A 30 2.09 14.07 -4.72
C PRO A 30 1.00 14.95 -4.08
N PRO A 31 -0.18 14.40 -3.79
CA PRO A 31 -1.26 15.16 -3.17
C PRO A 31 -0.88 15.59 -1.76
N THR A 32 -1.33 16.77 -1.33
CA THR A 32 -0.98 17.27 0.02
C THR A 32 -1.84 16.60 1.10
N PRO A 33 -1.24 15.87 2.07
CA PRO A 33 -1.98 15.29 3.19
C PRO A 33 -2.42 16.37 4.18
N GLN A 34 -3.64 16.24 4.68
CA GLN A 34 -4.24 17.05 5.73
C GLN A 34 -4.49 16.17 6.95
N VAL A 35 -4.17 16.68 8.14
CA VAL A 35 -4.48 15.96 9.38
C VAL A 35 -5.93 16.25 9.76
N ALA A 36 -6.82 15.29 9.49
CA ALA A 36 -8.24 15.41 9.79
C ALA A 36 -8.57 15.19 11.28
N GLY A 37 -7.65 14.61 12.04
CA GLY A 37 -7.81 14.41 13.47
C GLY A 37 -6.86 13.38 14.05
N THR A 38 -6.96 13.17 15.36
CA THR A 38 -6.25 12.10 16.06
C THR A 38 -7.18 10.91 16.25
N VAL A 39 -6.75 9.74 15.79
CA VAL A 39 -7.49 8.47 15.95
C VAL A 39 -7.40 7.99 17.39
N VAL A 40 -6.20 8.00 17.97
CA VAL A 40 -5.95 7.56 19.34
C VAL A 40 -4.63 8.14 19.86
N THR A 41 -4.50 8.26 21.18
CA THR A 41 -3.31 8.76 21.90
C THR A 41 -2.88 7.78 23.00
N GLY A 42 -1.70 8.00 23.59
CA GLY A 42 -1.23 7.27 24.77
C GLY A 42 -0.78 5.84 24.48
N LEU A 43 -0.28 5.60 23.27
CA LEU A 43 0.38 4.34 22.91
C LEU A 43 1.83 4.33 23.42
N ASN A 44 2.36 3.16 23.75
CA ASN A 44 3.73 3.01 24.24
C ASN A 44 4.59 2.23 23.23
N SER A 45 5.52 2.93 22.59
CA SER A 45 6.37 2.43 21.51
C SER A 45 5.58 1.64 20.45
N PRO A 46 4.48 2.18 19.89
CA PRO A 46 3.67 1.46 18.93
C PRO A 46 4.48 1.18 17.65
N TRP A 47 4.30 0.02 17.03
CA TRP A 47 5.22 -0.47 16.00
C TRP A 47 4.58 -0.79 14.64
N ALA A 48 3.47 -1.53 14.64
CA ALA A 48 2.70 -1.84 13.45
C ALA A 48 1.19 -1.68 13.69
N ILE A 49 0.45 -1.45 12.60
CA ILE A 49 -1.01 -1.39 12.55
C ILE A 49 -1.48 -2.44 11.55
N ALA A 50 -2.47 -3.25 11.91
CA ALA A 50 -3.17 -4.15 10.98
C ALA A 50 -4.69 -4.01 11.16
N PHE A 51 -5.42 -3.77 10.07
CA PHE A 51 -6.87 -3.59 10.12
C PHE A 51 -7.61 -4.91 10.12
N LEU A 52 -8.69 -4.95 10.89
CA LEU A 52 -9.66 -6.05 10.92
C LEU A 52 -10.79 -5.75 9.92
N PRO A 53 -11.53 -6.78 9.45
CA PRO A 53 -12.63 -6.59 8.51
C PRO A 53 -13.77 -5.69 9.00
N ASP A 54 -13.89 -5.47 10.31
CA ASP A 54 -14.88 -4.58 10.92
C ASP A 54 -14.45 -3.10 10.93
N GLY A 55 -13.28 -2.78 10.36
CA GLY A 55 -12.72 -1.43 10.32
C GLY A 55 -11.93 -1.02 11.56
N SER A 56 -11.96 -1.82 12.64
CA SER A 56 -11.07 -1.62 13.78
C SER A 56 -9.63 -2.04 13.44
N ALA A 57 -8.65 -1.62 14.25
CA ALA A 57 -7.25 -1.94 14.00
C ALA A 57 -6.60 -2.63 15.20
N LEU A 58 -5.60 -3.46 14.94
CA LEU A 58 -4.68 -3.98 15.94
C LEU A 58 -3.35 -3.25 15.85
N VAL A 59 -2.79 -2.91 17.01
CA VAL A 59 -1.51 -2.20 17.15
C VAL A 59 -0.58 -3.00 18.04
N SER A 60 0.62 -3.27 17.56
CA SER A 60 1.69 -3.85 18.39
C SER A 60 2.44 -2.77 19.16
N GLU A 61 2.74 -3.02 20.43
CA GLU A 61 3.60 -2.18 21.27
C GLU A 61 4.94 -2.87 21.55
N ARG A 62 6.04 -2.28 21.08
CA ARG A 62 7.37 -2.91 21.06
C ARG A 62 7.83 -3.37 22.43
N ASN A 63 7.79 -2.48 23.41
CA ASN A 63 8.42 -2.70 24.71
C ASN A 63 7.55 -3.54 25.64
N SER A 64 6.22 -3.36 25.60
CA SER A 64 5.28 -4.07 26.47
C SER A 64 4.95 -5.47 25.95
N GLY A 65 5.17 -5.74 24.66
CA GLY A 65 4.75 -6.98 24.01
C GLY A 65 3.23 -7.09 23.85
N GLN A 66 2.49 -6.00 24.10
CA GLN A 66 1.03 -5.99 24.00
C GLN A 66 0.56 -5.76 22.58
N ILE A 67 -0.58 -6.38 22.25
CA ILE A 67 -1.40 -5.99 21.12
C ILE A 67 -2.61 -5.21 21.67
N LYS A 68 -2.86 -4.03 21.13
CA LYS A 68 -4.01 -3.20 21.45
C LYS A 68 -4.98 -3.15 20.27
N ARG A 69 -6.29 -3.27 20.52
CA ARG A 69 -7.33 -2.99 19.54
C ARG A 69 -7.73 -1.51 19.61
N ILE A 70 -7.76 -0.85 18.47
CA ILE A 70 -8.24 0.51 18.28
C ILE A 70 -9.63 0.46 17.66
N ALA A 71 -10.63 0.89 18.42
CA ALA A 71 -12.01 1.00 17.97
C ALA A 71 -12.67 2.22 18.63
N ASN A 72 -13.45 2.99 17.85
CA ASN A 72 -14.20 4.15 18.35
C ASN A 72 -13.31 5.12 19.17
N GLY A 73 -12.12 5.41 18.67
CA GLY A 73 -11.16 6.32 19.31
C GLY A 73 -10.46 5.79 20.56
N THR A 74 -10.69 4.53 20.95
CA THR A 74 -10.15 3.92 22.18
C THR A 74 -9.14 2.83 21.85
N ALA A 75 -8.04 2.78 22.60
CA ALA A 75 -7.09 1.67 22.59
C ALA A 75 -7.33 0.72 23.78
N THR A 76 -7.62 -0.54 23.51
CA THR A 76 -7.84 -1.56 24.54
C THR A 76 -6.85 -2.71 24.35
N SER A 77 -6.15 -3.13 25.41
CA SER A 77 -5.26 -4.30 25.34
C SER A 77 -6.07 -5.57 25.08
N VAL A 78 -5.65 -6.36 24.08
CA VAL A 78 -6.26 -7.66 23.74
C VAL A 78 -5.37 -8.85 24.10
N GLY A 79 -4.22 -8.58 24.70
CA GLY A 79 -3.29 -9.57 25.23
C GLY A 79 -1.83 -9.19 25.03
N THR A 80 -0.96 -9.92 25.74
CA THR A 80 0.50 -9.84 25.59
C THR A 80 0.97 -11.08 24.83
N VAL A 81 1.81 -10.90 23.82
CA VAL A 81 2.39 -12.02 23.07
C VAL A 81 3.43 -12.73 23.96
N PRO A 82 3.25 -14.03 24.29
CA PRO A 82 4.19 -14.74 25.15
C PRO A 82 5.59 -14.85 24.52
N GLY A 83 6.62 -14.69 25.34
CA GLY A 83 8.02 -14.87 24.92
C GLY A 83 8.69 -13.66 24.29
N VAL A 84 8.01 -12.51 24.20
CA VAL A 84 8.62 -11.24 23.78
C VAL A 84 9.69 -10.82 24.78
N VAL A 85 10.89 -10.50 24.28
CA VAL A 85 12.00 -9.95 25.04
C VAL A 85 12.42 -8.65 24.37
N ALA A 86 11.91 -7.53 24.89
CA ALA A 86 12.24 -6.20 24.37
C ALA A 86 13.64 -5.75 24.78
N GLY A 87 14.33 -5.04 23.90
CA GLY A 87 15.66 -4.50 24.15
C GLY A 87 16.25 -3.84 22.90
N GLY A 88 16.78 -2.63 23.05
CA GLY A 88 17.23 -1.83 21.91
C GLY A 88 16.08 -1.61 20.89
N GLU A 89 16.29 -2.06 19.66
CA GLU A 89 15.29 -2.05 18.58
C GLU A 89 14.37 -3.27 18.58
N GLY A 90 14.67 -4.30 19.38
CA GLY A 90 13.91 -5.54 19.48
C GLY A 90 12.72 -5.45 20.43
N GLY A 91 11.74 -6.33 20.24
CA GLY A 91 10.49 -6.40 21.00
C GLY A 91 9.37 -7.00 20.15
N LEU A 92 8.11 -6.60 20.40
CA LEU A 92 7.00 -6.93 19.50
C LEU A 92 6.95 -5.95 18.32
N LEU A 93 7.22 -6.44 17.11
CA LEU A 93 7.42 -5.63 15.91
C LEU A 93 6.20 -5.71 14.98
N GLY A 94 6.33 -6.33 13.81
CA GLY A 94 5.28 -6.43 12.82
C GLY A 94 4.06 -7.20 13.32
N ILE A 95 2.88 -6.77 12.90
CA ILE A 95 1.62 -7.47 13.03
C ILE A 95 0.92 -7.52 11.67
N ALA A 96 0.26 -8.62 11.35
CA ALA A 96 -0.55 -8.75 10.14
C ALA A 96 -1.82 -9.54 10.45
N VAL A 97 -2.93 -9.15 9.81
CA VAL A 97 -4.22 -9.86 9.87
C VAL A 97 -4.31 -10.75 8.64
N SER A 98 -4.76 -11.99 8.82
CA SER A 98 -4.95 -12.92 7.70
C SER A 98 -5.85 -12.32 6.61
N PRO A 99 -5.54 -12.47 5.31
CA PRO A 99 -6.49 -12.12 4.25
C PRO A 99 -7.83 -12.86 4.38
N SER A 100 -7.82 -14.05 5.00
CA SER A 100 -9.00 -14.88 5.27
C SER A 100 -9.50 -14.73 6.72
N PHE A 101 -9.21 -13.60 7.38
CA PHE A 101 -9.52 -13.42 8.81
C PHE A 101 -11.00 -13.65 9.16
N ALA A 102 -11.92 -13.32 8.25
CA ALA A 102 -13.35 -13.56 8.46
C ALA A 102 -13.69 -15.04 8.72
N THR A 103 -12.87 -15.97 8.22
CA THR A 103 -13.07 -17.42 8.39
C THR A 103 -12.04 -18.04 9.34
N ASP A 104 -10.76 -17.67 9.23
CA ASP A 104 -9.68 -18.33 9.97
C ASP A 104 -9.34 -17.66 11.31
N ARG A 105 -9.76 -16.41 11.50
CA ARG A 105 -9.50 -15.58 12.68
C ARG A 105 -8.02 -15.49 13.07
N PHE A 106 -7.08 -15.58 12.12
CA PHE A 106 -5.65 -15.57 12.43
C PHE A 106 -5.00 -14.18 12.36
N VAL A 107 -4.19 -13.91 13.38
CA VAL A 107 -3.27 -12.77 13.45
C VAL A 107 -1.84 -13.29 13.53
N TYR A 108 -0.92 -12.61 12.85
CA TYR A 108 0.49 -12.94 12.78
C TYR A 108 1.29 -11.86 13.49
N ALA A 109 2.33 -12.26 14.23
CA ALA A 109 3.21 -11.33 14.93
C ALA A 109 4.68 -11.70 14.72
N TYR A 110 5.49 -10.69 14.41
CA TYR A 110 6.95 -10.77 14.42
C TYR A 110 7.44 -10.23 15.75
N PHE A 111 8.31 -10.96 16.44
CA PHE A 111 8.92 -10.44 17.66
C PHE A 111 10.31 -11.00 17.94
N THR A 112 11.06 -10.25 18.74
CA THR A 112 12.32 -10.66 19.34
C THR A 112 12.03 -11.51 20.58
N ALA A 113 12.42 -12.79 20.53
CA ALA A 113 12.39 -13.72 21.64
C ALA A 113 13.74 -13.72 22.39
N SER A 114 13.92 -14.64 23.35
CA SER A 114 15.19 -14.77 24.07
C SER A 114 16.36 -15.09 23.14
N GLY A 115 16.19 -16.07 22.24
CA GLY A 115 17.27 -16.60 21.37
C GLY A 115 17.26 -16.13 19.91
N ASP A 116 16.17 -15.56 19.40
CA ASP A 116 16.02 -15.19 17.99
C ASP A 116 14.98 -14.08 17.81
N ASN A 117 14.78 -13.63 16.58
CA ASN A 117 13.51 -13.10 16.11
C ASN A 117 12.70 -14.23 15.48
N ARG A 118 11.37 -14.14 15.60
CA ARG A 118 10.45 -15.16 15.09
C ARG A 118 9.11 -14.58 14.66
N VAL A 119 8.43 -15.34 13.81
CA VAL A 119 7.04 -15.09 13.42
C VAL A 119 6.16 -16.17 14.01
N VAL A 120 5.09 -15.74 14.67
CA VAL A 120 4.03 -16.61 15.20
C VAL A 120 2.70 -16.29 14.54
N ARG A 121 1.78 -17.26 14.59
CA ARG A 121 0.37 -17.11 14.28
C ARG A 121 -0.46 -17.43 15.52
N MET A 122 -1.49 -16.63 15.77
CA MET A 122 -2.41 -16.77 16.90
C MET A 122 -3.85 -16.65 16.39
N ALA A 123 -4.74 -17.48 16.92
CA ALA A 123 -6.17 -17.22 16.76
C ALA A 123 -6.54 -15.95 17.53
N TYR A 124 -7.45 -15.14 16.98
CA TYR A 124 -7.88 -13.88 17.58
C TYR A 124 -9.39 -13.68 17.44
N ASN A 125 -10.06 -13.61 18.59
CA ASN A 125 -11.48 -13.23 18.70
C ASN A 125 -11.59 -11.87 19.39
N THR A 126 -11.81 -11.87 20.70
CA THR A 126 -11.69 -10.74 21.62
C THR A 126 -10.33 -10.73 22.32
N SER A 127 -9.65 -11.87 22.42
CA SER A 127 -8.32 -12.02 23.00
C SER A 127 -7.40 -12.87 22.12
N LEU A 128 -6.10 -12.80 22.39
CA LEU A 128 -5.08 -13.61 21.70
C LEU A 128 -5.10 -15.06 22.22
N GLY A 129 -5.14 -16.01 21.29
CA GLY A 129 -4.89 -17.43 21.56
C GLY A 129 -3.41 -17.76 21.70
N GLN A 130 -3.11 -19.04 21.91
CA GLN A 130 -1.72 -19.52 22.02
C GLN A 130 -0.94 -19.33 20.70
N PRO A 131 0.33 -18.88 20.78
CA PRO A 131 1.14 -18.66 19.59
C PRO A 131 1.67 -19.98 19.01
N GLN A 132 1.43 -20.18 17.71
CA GLN A 132 2.11 -21.20 16.91
C GLN A 132 3.30 -20.56 16.19
N VAL A 133 4.51 -21.07 16.42
CA VAL A 133 5.72 -20.61 15.71
C VAL A 133 5.68 -21.07 14.26
N LEU A 134 5.88 -20.14 13.33
CA LEU A 134 5.94 -20.39 11.89
C LEU A 134 7.36 -20.23 11.34
N VAL A 135 8.06 -19.18 11.77
CA VAL A 135 9.44 -18.88 11.37
C VAL A 135 10.23 -18.58 12.64
N SER A 136 11.38 -19.21 12.80
CA SER A 136 12.31 -19.01 13.92
C SER A 136 13.75 -19.04 13.41
N GLY A 137 14.71 -18.78 14.29
CA GLY A 137 16.13 -18.80 13.97
C GLY A 137 16.62 -17.58 13.19
N ILE A 138 15.82 -16.51 13.09
CA ILE A 138 16.29 -15.23 12.57
C ILE A 138 17.16 -14.61 13.66
N ALA A 139 18.44 -14.37 13.42
CA ALA A 139 19.32 -13.79 14.43
C ALA A 139 18.76 -12.46 14.95
N LYS A 140 18.94 -12.21 16.25
CA LYS A 140 18.55 -10.99 16.94
C LYS A 140 19.76 -10.21 17.41
N SER A 141 19.58 -8.91 17.58
CA SER A 141 20.56 -8.02 18.19
C SER A 141 19.84 -6.84 18.85
N SER A 142 20.60 -5.97 19.54
CA SER A 142 20.06 -4.69 20.03
C SER A 142 19.69 -3.74 18.89
N ILE A 143 20.16 -4.02 17.67
CA ILE A 143 19.89 -3.26 16.44
C ILE A 143 19.57 -4.21 15.27
N HIS A 144 18.94 -3.68 14.23
CA HIS A 144 18.77 -4.35 12.93
C HIS A 144 18.01 -5.67 12.99
N ASN A 145 16.85 -5.64 13.63
CA ASN A 145 15.94 -6.79 13.69
C ASN A 145 14.96 -6.82 12.50
N GLY A 146 14.93 -5.79 11.64
CA GLY A 146 13.90 -5.65 10.60
C GLY A 146 12.49 -5.66 11.21
N GLY A 147 11.66 -6.60 10.78
CA GLY A 147 10.45 -7.00 11.52
C GLY A 147 9.12 -6.54 10.91
N ARG A 148 9.11 -5.89 9.74
CA ARG A 148 7.87 -5.60 9.01
C ARG A 148 7.37 -6.86 8.31
N MET A 149 6.06 -7.06 8.33
CA MET A 149 5.38 -8.13 7.59
C MET A 149 4.20 -7.56 6.82
N THR A 150 3.88 -8.15 5.68
CA THR A 150 2.66 -7.87 4.92
C THR A 150 2.26 -9.07 4.08
N PHE A 151 0.97 -9.22 3.81
CA PHE A 151 0.49 -10.21 2.84
C PHE A 151 0.57 -9.62 1.43
N GLY A 152 1.09 -10.41 0.50
CA GLY A 152 1.08 -10.05 -0.92
C GLY A 152 -0.27 -10.30 -1.59
N PRO A 153 -0.45 -9.76 -2.82
CA PRO A 153 -1.62 -10.05 -3.64
C PRO A 153 -1.73 -11.54 -4.02
N ASP A 154 -0.64 -12.29 -3.87
CA ASP A 154 -0.55 -13.74 -4.02
C ASP A 154 -1.01 -14.51 -2.76
N GLY A 155 -1.43 -13.82 -1.71
CA GLY A 155 -1.88 -14.42 -0.45
C GLY A 155 -0.75 -14.96 0.44
N LEU A 156 0.51 -14.71 0.10
CA LEU A 156 1.66 -15.19 0.85
C LEU A 156 2.20 -14.12 1.80
N LEU A 157 2.91 -14.57 2.84
CA LEU A 157 3.43 -13.66 3.87
C LEU A 157 4.86 -13.25 3.53
N TYR A 158 5.07 -11.95 3.36
CA TYR A 158 6.39 -11.33 3.18
C TYR A 158 6.89 -10.80 4.52
N ILE A 159 8.14 -11.11 4.85
CA ILE A 159 8.76 -10.81 6.15
C ILE A 159 10.11 -10.17 5.91
N SER A 160 10.30 -8.94 6.38
CA SER A 160 11.60 -8.26 6.36
C SER A 160 12.44 -8.61 7.57
N THR A 161 13.75 -8.74 7.38
CA THR A 161 14.74 -8.95 8.45
C THR A 161 15.87 -7.95 8.31
N GLY A 162 16.61 -7.74 9.41
CA GLY A 162 17.89 -7.05 9.37
C GLY A 162 19.06 -8.03 9.51
N ASP A 163 20.27 -7.52 9.33
CA ASP A 163 21.52 -8.28 9.42
C ASP A 163 21.92 -8.63 10.86
N ALA A 164 21.17 -8.14 11.85
CA ALA A 164 21.43 -8.25 13.29
C ALA A 164 22.81 -7.67 13.71
N GLY A 165 23.33 -6.69 12.98
CA GLY A 165 24.65 -6.10 13.20
C GLY A 165 25.81 -6.95 12.68
N THR A 166 25.52 -8.09 12.03
CA THR A 166 26.52 -8.94 11.37
C THR A 166 26.31 -8.85 9.86
N SER A 167 26.94 -7.87 9.23
CA SER A 167 26.66 -7.48 7.85
C SER A 167 26.88 -8.59 6.81
N SER A 168 27.82 -9.52 7.05
CA SER A 168 28.05 -10.69 6.19
C SER A 168 26.81 -11.60 6.05
N ASN A 169 25.87 -11.54 7.00
CA ASN A 169 24.60 -12.27 6.88
C ASN A 169 23.79 -11.85 5.66
N ALA A 170 23.82 -10.57 5.29
CA ALA A 170 23.04 -10.03 4.18
C ALA A 170 23.39 -10.69 2.85
N GLN A 171 24.68 -11.01 2.64
CA GLN A 171 25.20 -11.68 1.45
C GLN A 171 25.19 -13.21 1.54
N ASN A 172 24.92 -13.79 2.71
CA ASN A 172 24.76 -15.25 2.85
C ASN A 172 23.33 -15.68 2.48
N PRO A 173 23.10 -16.41 1.37
CA PRO A 173 21.76 -16.82 0.94
C PRO A 173 21.12 -17.88 1.85
N ASN A 174 21.92 -18.56 2.68
CA ASN A 174 21.44 -19.54 3.66
C ASN A 174 21.09 -18.88 5.01
N SER A 175 21.42 -17.60 5.20
CA SER A 175 21.03 -16.85 6.39
C SER A 175 19.66 -16.20 6.18
N PRO A 176 18.74 -16.26 7.16
CA PRO A 176 17.47 -15.53 7.09
C PRO A 176 17.63 -14.03 7.40
N ASN A 177 18.82 -13.58 7.81
CA ASN A 177 19.12 -12.20 8.17
C ASN A 177 19.56 -11.37 6.97
N GLY A 178 19.17 -10.09 6.97
CA GLY A 178 19.41 -9.17 5.86
C GLY A 178 18.68 -9.60 4.58
N LYS A 179 17.41 -10.02 4.72
CA LYS A 179 16.57 -10.57 3.66
C LYS A 179 15.18 -9.92 3.68
N ILE A 180 14.48 -10.04 2.55
CA ILE A 180 13.02 -10.18 2.57
C ILE A 180 12.75 -11.66 2.33
N LEU A 181 11.95 -12.26 3.21
CA LEU A 181 11.50 -13.64 3.13
C LEU A 181 10.07 -13.68 2.60
N ARG A 182 9.70 -14.77 1.92
CA ARG A 182 8.33 -15.07 1.46
C ARG A 182 7.98 -16.49 1.85
N VAL A 183 6.92 -16.64 2.64
CA VAL A 183 6.55 -17.91 3.27
C VAL A 183 5.07 -18.24 3.10
N THR A 184 4.73 -19.52 3.22
CA THR A 184 3.33 -19.95 3.30
C THR A 184 2.75 -19.53 4.66
N PRO A 185 1.55 -18.92 4.71
CA PRO A 185 0.95 -18.49 5.98
C PRO A 185 0.54 -19.67 6.89
N ALA A 186 0.27 -20.82 6.28
CA ALA A 186 -0.18 -22.01 7.01
C ALA A 186 0.93 -22.64 7.88
N THR A 187 2.17 -22.66 7.37
CA THR A 187 3.26 -23.42 8.00
C THR A 187 4.55 -22.62 8.18
N GLY A 188 4.69 -21.44 7.57
CA GLY A 188 5.94 -20.70 7.54
C GLY A 188 7.03 -21.35 6.68
N ALA A 189 6.67 -22.33 5.84
CA ALA A 189 7.61 -22.93 4.90
C ALA A 189 7.95 -21.96 3.76
N ALA A 190 9.05 -22.23 3.06
CA ALA A 190 9.37 -21.52 1.82
C ALA A 190 8.16 -21.57 0.86
N ALA A 191 7.77 -20.42 0.32
CA ALA A 191 6.62 -20.37 -0.56
C ALA A 191 6.97 -20.94 -1.95
N PRO A 192 6.00 -21.61 -2.63
CA PRO A 192 6.16 -21.98 -4.04
C PRO A 192 6.47 -20.76 -4.90
N GLY A 193 7.39 -20.92 -5.86
CA GLY A 193 7.84 -19.82 -6.72
C GLY A 193 8.87 -18.88 -6.08
N ASN A 194 9.39 -19.21 -4.89
CA ASN A 194 10.58 -18.53 -4.39
C ASN A 194 11.78 -18.76 -5.33
N PRO A 195 12.73 -17.79 -5.43
CA PRO A 195 13.89 -17.86 -6.33
C PRO A 195 14.74 -19.13 -6.18
N VAL A 196 14.85 -19.64 -4.96
CA VAL A 196 15.57 -20.88 -4.66
C VAL A 196 14.59 -21.84 -3.97
N SER A 197 14.41 -23.02 -4.56
CA SER A 197 13.49 -24.03 -4.04
C SER A 197 13.86 -24.43 -2.61
N GLY A 198 12.85 -24.54 -1.73
CA GLY A 198 13.04 -24.86 -0.31
C GLY A 198 13.63 -23.72 0.54
N ASN A 199 14.02 -22.59 -0.06
CA ASN A 199 14.54 -21.43 0.66
C ASN A 199 13.45 -20.34 0.80
N ARG A 200 13.31 -19.78 2.01
CA ARG A 200 12.35 -18.71 2.32
C ARG A 200 12.73 -17.36 1.72
N MET A 201 13.98 -17.19 1.28
CA MET A 201 14.48 -15.93 0.72
C MET A 201 13.70 -15.52 -0.52
N TRP A 202 13.22 -14.27 -0.52
CA TRP A 202 12.68 -13.57 -1.68
C TRP A 202 13.72 -12.63 -2.30
N SER A 203 14.43 -11.87 -1.48
CA SER A 203 15.56 -11.01 -1.88
C SER A 203 16.63 -10.94 -0.79
N MET A 204 17.82 -10.47 -1.14
CA MET A 204 18.99 -10.45 -0.25
C MET A 204 19.82 -9.18 -0.37
N GLY A 205 20.87 -9.07 0.43
CA GLY A 205 21.73 -7.89 0.45
C GLY A 205 21.06 -6.70 1.13
N HIS A 206 20.28 -6.96 2.18
CA HIS A 206 19.62 -5.93 2.96
C HIS A 206 20.31 -5.74 4.33
N ARG A 207 20.37 -4.50 4.81
CA ARG A 207 20.86 -4.10 6.13
C ARG A 207 19.77 -4.20 7.20
N ASN A 208 18.69 -3.43 7.06
CA ASN A 208 17.61 -3.35 8.05
C ASN A 208 16.32 -2.80 7.42
N VAL A 209 15.50 -3.69 6.86
CA VAL A 209 14.24 -3.31 6.20
C VAL A 209 13.11 -3.22 7.23
N GLN A 210 12.35 -2.10 7.23
CA GLN A 210 11.23 -1.89 8.17
C GLN A 210 9.95 -1.34 7.52
N GLY A 211 9.92 -1.19 6.20
CA GLY A 211 8.71 -0.90 5.44
C GLY A 211 8.56 -1.87 4.28
N LEU A 212 7.33 -2.33 4.06
CA LEU A 212 6.93 -3.16 2.94
C LEU A 212 5.55 -2.69 2.49
N ALA A 213 5.37 -2.45 1.20
CA ALA A 213 4.06 -2.18 0.61
C ALA A 213 4.00 -2.72 -0.81
N PHE A 214 2.83 -3.22 -1.21
CA PHE A 214 2.56 -3.52 -2.60
C PHE A 214 1.91 -2.32 -3.26
N ASP A 215 2.31 -2.00 -4.49
CA ASP A 215 1.61 -1.01 -5.29
C ASP A 215 0.38 -1.61 -6.01
N GLY A 216 -0.36 -0.75 -6.73
CA GLY A 216 -1.56 -1.16 -7.46
C GLY A 216 -1.32 -2.20 -8.56
N ALA A 217 -0.08 -2.37 -9.00
CA ALA A 217 0.33 -3.40 -9.97
C ALA A 217 0.85 -4.68 -9.30
N GLY A 218 0.82 -4.76 -7.96
CA GLY A 218 1.31 -5.90 -7.20
C GLY A 218 2.83 -5.98 -7.11
N ARG A 219 3.56 -4.89 -7.36
CA ARG A 219 5.01 -4.84 -7.16
C ARG A 219 5.33 -4.51 -5.70
N LEU A 220 6.31 -5.21 -5.14
CA LEU A 220 6.73 -5.00 -3.75
C LEU A 220 7.73 -3.85 -3.67
N TRP A 221 7.47 -2.91 -2.78
CA TRP A 221 8.38 -1.83 -2.40
C TRP A 221 8.88 -2.07 -0.98
N ALA A 222 10.10 -1.62 -0.68
CA ALA A 222 10.66 -1.68 0.65
C ALA A 222 11.47 -0.43 1.00
N SER A 223 11.36 0.04 2.23
CA SER A 223 12.25 1.06 2.78
C SER A 223 13.33 0.42 3.65
N GLU A 224 14.50 1.03 3.64
CA GLU A 224 15.66 0.46 4.30
C GLU A 224 16.52 1.52 5.00
N PHE A 225 16.99 1.18 6.21
CA PHE A 225 17.94 2.02 6.93
C PHE A 225 19.35 1.77 6.42
N GLY A 226 20.00 2.83 5.95
CA GLY A 226 21.44 2.89 5.70
C GLY A 226 22.25 2.83 6.99
N GLN A 227 23.57 2.71 6.85
CA GLN A 227 24.47 2.79 7.99
C GLN A 227 24.74 4.25 8.36
N ASN A 228 25.40 4.96 7.46
CA ASN A 228 25.88 6.32 7.72
C ASN A 228 25.52 7.27 6.57
N THR A 229 25.34 6.74 5.36
CA THR A 229 25.31 7.58 4.15
C THR A 229 23.93 7.62 3.55
N TRP A 230 23.34 6.46 3.24
CA TRP A 230 22.16 6.39 2.38
C TRP A 230 21.09 5.45 2.93
N ASP A 231 19.98 6.04 3.37
CA ASP A 231 18.72 5.32 3.49
C ASP A 231 18.07 5.16 2.12
N GLU A 232 17.22 4.16 1.96
CA GLU A 232 16.77 3.73 0.64
C GLU A 232 15.26 3.49 0.55
N LEU A 233 14.74 3.68 -0.66
CA LEU A 233 13.48 3.10 -1.13
C LEU A 233 13.79 2.22 -2.33
N ASN A 234 13.47 0.93 -2.20
CA ASN A 234 13.78 -0.13 -3.14
C ASN A 234 12.51 -0.67 -3.79
N LEU A 235 12.57 -0.94 -5.10
CA LEU A 235 11.60 -1.77 -5.81
C LEU A 235 12.08 -3.23 -5.76
N ILE A 236 11.37 -4.06 -4.99
CA ILE A 236 11.80 -5.41 -4.67
C ILE A 236 11.44 -6.42 -5.76
N GLN A 237 12.48 -6.97 -6.37
CA GLN A 237 12.43 -8.05 -7.34
C GLN A 237 12.90 -9.38 -6.75
N ALA A 238 12.25 -10.47 -7.16
CA ALA A 238 12.57 -11.83 -6.74
C ALA A 238 14.03 -12.20 -7.08
N GLY A 239 14.75 -12.74 -6.11
CA GLY A 239 16.11 -13.29 -6.25
C GLY A 239 17.21 -12.24 -6.38
N ARG A 240 16.86 -10.94 -6.39
CA ARG A 240 17.83 -9.87 -6.55
C ARG A 240 18.58 -9.56 -5.26
N ASN A 241 19.76 -8.98 -5.45
CA ASN A 241 20.70 -8.58 -4.40
C ASN A 241 20.78 -7.05 -4.34
N TYR A 242 20.47 -6.45 -3.20
CA TYR A 242 20.49 -5.00 -2.95
C TYR A 242 21.83 -4.51 -2.39
N GLY A 243 22.80 -5.43 -2.31
CA GLY A 243 24.21 -5.08 -2.27
C GLY A 243 24.82 -4.79 -0.91
N TRP A 244 24.04 -4.61 0.16
CA TRP A 244 24.60 -4.49 1.51
C TRP A 244 25.40 -5.75 1.90
N PRO A 245 26.62 -5.65 2.47
CA PRO A 245 27.36 -4.43 2.81
C PRO A 245 28.40 -3.99 1.77
N THR A 246 28.44 -4.63 0.61
CA THR A 246 29.39 -4.29 -0.45
C THR A 246 29.11 -2.90 -1.03
N VAL A 247 27.84 -2.51 -1.12
CA VAL A 247 27.40 -1.17 -1.50
C VAL A 247 26.33 -0.64 -0.54
N GLU A 248 26.22 0.69 -0.46
CA GLU A 248 25.19 1.45 0.27
C GLU A 248 24.71 2.57 -0.66
N GLY A 249 23.42 2.62 -0.98
CA GLY A 249 22.86 3.54 -1.97
C GLY A 249 23.14 3.14 -3.42
N GLN A 250 22.97 4.10 -4.33
CA GLN A 250 23.19 3.95 -5.77
C GLN A 250 24.68 3.85 -6.07
N ALA A 251 25.12 2.67 -6.48
CA ALA A 251 26.53 2.38 -6.76
C ALA A 251 26.82 2.17 -8.26
N GLY A 252 25.79 2.01 -9.10
CA GLY A 252 25.95 1.73 -10.53
C GLY A 252 26.64 0.40 -10.82
N ASN A 253 26.69 -0.51 -9.84
CA ASN A 253 27.31 -1.82 -9.98
C ASN A 253 26.28 -2.83 -10.51
N PRO A 254 26.48 -3.44 -11.68
CA PRO A 254 25.48 -4.31 -12.31
C PRO A 254 25.17 -5.60 -11.52
N ASN A 255 25.99 -5.95 -10.52
CA ASN A 255 25.74 -7.09 -9.64
C ASN A 255 24.69 -6.81 -8.56
N PHE A 256 24.36 -5.54 -8.32
CA PHE A 256 23.44 -5.10 -7.30
C PHE A 256 22.30 -4.27 -7.90
N VAL A 257 21.14 -4.30 -7.25
CA VAL A 257 20.01 -3.45 -7.60
C VAL A 257 20.12 -2.17 -6.81
N ASP A 258 20.32 -1.06 -7.52
CA ASP A 258 20.33 0.28 -6.93
C ASP A 258 18.92 0.69 -6.44
N PRO A 259 18.82 1.50 -5.37
CA PRO A 259 17.55 2.00 -4.89
C PRO A 259 16.93 3.02 -5.85
N ILE A 260 15.60 3.10 -5.86
CA ILE A 260 14.84 4.06 -6.66
C ILE A 260 15.05 5.49 -6.14
N VAL A 261 15.10 5.63 -4.82
CA VAL A 261 15.43 6.89 -4.13
C VAL A 261 16.35 6.59 -2.97
N GLN A 262 17.28 7.50 -2.70
CA GLN A 262 18.11 7.48 -1.50
C GLN A 262 18.05 8.82 -0.75
N TRP A 263 18.27 8.78 0.55
CA TRP A 263 18.32 9.96 1.41
C TRP A 263 19.52 9.89 2.34
N ALA A 264 20.06 11.06 2.70
CA ALA A 264 20.95 11.13 3.86
C ALA A 264 20.23 10.57 5.10
N THR A 265 20.96 9.85 5.96
CA THR A 265 20.38 9.19 7.14
C THR A 265 19.62 10.13 8.08
N SER A 266 20.09 11.38 8.17
CA SER A 266 19.46 12.47 8.94
C SER A 266 18.14 12.99 8.35
N ALA A 267 17.88 12.74 7.06
CA ALA A 267 16.68 13.20 6.38
C ALA A 267 15.54 12.17 6.39
N ALA A 268 15.84 10.89 6.62
CA ALA A 268 14.85 9.81 6.63
C ALA A 268 14.94 8.96 7.91
N SER A 269 15.87 8.01 7.96
CA SER A 269 15.84 6.85 8.86
C SER A 269 14.47 6.15 8.75
N PRO A 270 14.15 5.57 7.57
CA PRO A 270 12.79 5.25 7.16
C PRO A 270 12.26 3.95 7.77
N SER A 271 11.00 3.93 8.19
CA SER A 271 10.34 2.72 8.67
C SER A 271 9.16 2.34 7.78
N GLY A 272 7.92 2.28 8.29
CA GLY A 272 6.76 1.84 7.53
C GLY A 272 6.46 2.69 6.31
N ILE A 273 6.05 2.02 5.22
CA ILE A 273 5.63 2.64 3.97
C ILE A 273 4.22 2.18 3.58
N ALA A 274 3.55 2.97 2.74
CA ALA A 274 2.29 2.60 2.09
C ALA A 274 2.27 3.13 0.66
N PHE A 275 1.64 2.39 -0.25
CA PHE A 275 1.36 2.90 -1.60
C PHE A 275 -0.07 3.41 -1.67
N SER A 276 -0.25 4.63 -2.16
CA SER A 276 -1.57 5.24 -2.38
C SER A 276 -1.43 6.43 -3.31
N ARG A 277 -2.38 6.61 -4.26
CA ARG A 277 -2.40 7.78 -5.16
C ARG A 277 -1.09 7.92 -5.95
N ASP A 278 -0.66 6.83 -6.57
CA ASP A 278 0.60 6.72 -7.34
C ASP A 278 1.84 7.25 -6.61
N THR A 279 1.81 7.13 -5.28
CA THR A 279 2.82 7.66 -4.38
C THR A 279 3.17 6.60 -3.34
N VAL A 280 4.47 6.37 -3.15
CA VAL A 280 4.97 5.67 -1.97
C VAL A 280 5.13 6.69 -0.84
N TRP A 281 4.30 6.53 0.18
CA TRP A 281 4.34 7.29 1.43
C TRP A 281 5.28 6.60 2.40
N LEU A 282 6.21 7.36 3.00
CA LEU A 282 7.27 6.80 3.84
C LEU A 282 7.39 7.57 5.15
N ALA A 283 7.20 6.86 6.27
CA ALA A 283 7.35 7.43 7.60
C ALA A 283 8.84 7.44 8.01
N ALA A 284 9.37 8.62 8.30
CA ALA A 284 10.77 8.81 8.69
C ALA A 284 10.91 9.05 10.21
N LEU A 285 11.72 8.21 10.85
CA LEU A 285 11.97 8.29 12.30
C LEU A 285 12.94 9.43 12.62
N GLY A 286 14.21 9.29 12.21
CA GLY A 286 15.27 10.26 12.46
C GLY A 286 15.05 11.57 11.71
N GLY A 287 14.52 11.49 10.49
CA GLY A 287 14.13 12.65 9.70
C GLY A 287 12.89 13.38 10.20
N THR A 288 12.09 12.76 11.08
CA THR A 288 10.89 13.33 11.71
C THR A 288 9.89 13.93 10.71
N ARG A 289 9.63 13.23 9.60
CA ARG A 289 8.79 13.72 8.49
C ARG A 289 8.08 12.58 7.77
N LEU A 290 7.07 12.91 6.98
CA LEU A 290 6.43 11.99 6.05
C LEU A 290 6.94 12.32 4.65
N TRP A 291 7.65 11.39 4.02
CA TRP A 291 8.04 11.50 2.61
C TRP A 291 6.91 11.01 1.70
N ALA A 292 6.76 11.66 0.56
CA ALA A 292 5.88 11.28 -0.53
C ALA A 292 6.71 11.15 -1.81
N VAL A 293 6.82 9.93 -2.33
CA VAL A 293 7.62 9.60 -3.50
C VAL A 293 6.67 9.26 -4.65
N PRO A 294 6.46 10.15 -5.63
CA PRO A 294 5.61 9.85 -6.77
C PRO A 294 6.27 8.78 -7.63
N VAL A 295 5.54 7.72 -7.96
CA VAL A 295 6.07 6.60 -8.75
C VAL A 295 5.09 6.24 -9.86
N SER A 296 5.64 5.87 -11.01
CA SER A 296 4.89 5.31 -12.11
C SER A 296 5.68 4.17 -12.73
N ASN A 297 4.99 3.07 -13.05
CA ASN A 297 5.59 1.91 -13.69
C ASN A 297 6.88 1.36 -13.00
N GLY A 298 6.96 1.47 -11.67
CA GLY A 298 8.10 0.95 -10.91
C GLY A 298 9.31 1.88 -10.89
N ALA A 299 9.17 3.10 -11.43
CA ALA A 299 10.20 4.13 -11.44
C ALA A 299 9.71 5.40 -10.73
N LEU A 300 10.65 6.25 -10.36
CA LEU A 300 10.35 7.59 -9.85
C LEU A 300 9.66 8.41 -10.96
N ASN A 301 8.55 9.07 -10.63
CA ASN A 301 7.78 9.91 -11.56
C ASN A 301 7.57 11.31 -11.00
N GLY A 302 8.65 12.05 -10.78
CA GLY A 302 8.62 13.40 -10.21
C GLY A 302 9.62 13.56 -9.07
N THR A 303 9.46 14.62 -8.30
CA THR A 303 10.36 14.92 -7.17
C THR A 303 9.74 14.42 -5.86
N PRO A 304 10.47 13.65 -5.03
CA PRO A 304 10.05 13.36 -3.68
C PRO A 304 9.86 14.64 -2.86
N VAL A 305 8.70 14.77 -2.20
CA VAL A 305 8.41 15.89 -1.28
C VAL A 305 8.20 15.36 0.14
N ASN A 306 8.24 16.25 1.13
CA ASN A 306 8.01 15.88 2.52
C ASN A 306 6.99 16.78 3.22
N PHE A 307 6.34 16.22 4.22
CA PHE A 307 5.32 16.87 5.03
C PHE A 307 5.62 16.70 6.53
N PHE A 308 5.04 17.58 7.34
CA PHE A 308 5.06 17.51 8.81
C PHE A 308 6.47 17.50 9.43
N ASN A 309 7.44 18.14 8.78
CA ASN A 309 8.84 18.15 9.21
C ASN A 309 8.99 18.67 10.66
N GLY A 310 9.37 17.78 11.58
CA GLY A 310 9.50 18.04 13.01
C GLY A 310 8.17 18.19 13.77
N THR A 311 7.04 18.33 13.07
CA THR A 311 5.73 18.68 13.64
C THR A 311 5.27 17.64 14.66
N TYR A 312 5.41 16.35 14.35
CA TYR A 312 4.95 15.25 15.21
C TYR A 312 6.09 14.43 15.83
N GLY A 313 7.34 14.83 15.60
CA GLY A 313 8.52 14.07 15.99
C GLY A 313 8.72 12.84 15.10
N ARG A 314 9.12 11.72 15.71
CA ARG A 314 9.48 10.48 15.01
C ARG A 314 8.23 9.81 14.45
N LEU A 315 8.26 9.42 13.18
CA LEU A 315 7.16 8.73 12.51
C LEU A 315 7.58 7.31 12.15
N ARG A 316 6.83 6.31 12.63
CA ARG A 316 7.18 4.88 12.44
C ARG A 316 6.39 4.19 11.34
N LEU A 317 5.13 4.56 11.16
CA LEU A 317 4.28 3.88 10.17
C LEU A 317 3.34 4.88 9.53
N VAL A 318 3.19 4.73 8.22
CA VAL A 318 2.04 5.22 7.48
C VAL A 318 1.36 4.00 6.84
N THR A 319 0.03 3.92 6.88
CA THR A 319 -0.74 2.81 6.30
C THR A 319 -2.09 3.28 5.75
N ASN A 320 -2.61 2.60 4.73
CA ASN A 320 -3.96 2.85 4.21
C ASN A 320 -5.01 2.33 5.19
N ALA A 321 -6.01 3.15 5.51
CA ALA A 321 -7.14 2.77 6.34
C ALA A 321 -8.35 2.35 5.48
N PRO A 322 -9.23 1.47 5.98
CA PRO A 322 -10.40 0.98 5.23
C PRO A 322 -11.38 2.07 4.79
N ASP A 323 -11.38 3.22 5.44
CA ASP A 323 -12.22 4.38 5.13
C ASP A 323 -11.66 5.28 4.02
N GLY A 324 -10.57 4.87 3.36
CA GLY A 324 -9.90 5.63 2.29
C GLY A 324 -8.94 6.72 2.78
N SER A 325 -8.85 6.93 4.10
CA SER A 325 -7.83 7.77 4.72
C SER A 325 -6.49 7.02 4.84
N MET A 326 -5.45 7.70 5.30
CA MET A 326 -4.22 7.05 5.74
C MET A 326 -4.02 7.29 7.23
N TRP A 327 -3.48 6.32 7.95
CA TRP A 327 -3.13 6.47 9.35
C TRP A 327 -1.62 6.66 9.48
N LEU A 328 -1.21 7.73 10.16
CA LEU A 328 0.18 8.06 10.45
C LEU A 328 0.47 7.92 11.94
N MET A 329 1.46 7.12 12.29
CA MET A 329 1.75 6.74 13.68
C MET A 329 3.09 7.32 14.15
N THR A 330 3.05 8.03 15.27
CA THR A 330 4.25 8.57 15.93
C THR A 330 4.99 7.49 16.72
N ASN A 331 6.27 7.74 17.03
CA ASN A 331 7.10 6.82 17.81
C ASN A 331 8.13 7.54 18.68
N ASN A 332 7.69 8.58 19.40
CA ASN A 332 8.51 9.40 20.28
C ASN A 332 8.86 8.67 21.58
N THR A 333 8.11 7.64 21.96
CA THR A 333 8.33 6.85 23.18
C THR A 333 9.28 5.66 23.00
N ASP A 334 9.95 5.55 21.86
CA ASP A 334 10.82 4.42 21.49
C ASP A 334 12.22 4.43 22.15
N GLY A 335 12.48 5.42 23.00
CA GLY A 335 13.77 5.67 23.66
C GLY A 335 14.72 6.58 22.89
N ARG A 336 14.37 7.00 21.66
CA ARG A 336 15.15 7.93 20.82
C ARG A 336 14.43 9.25 20.54
N GLY A 337 13.16 9.37 20.90
CA GLY A 337 12.38 10.59 20.78
C GLY A 337 12.31 11.40 22.08
N THR A 338 11.62 12.54 22.00
CA THR A 338 11.22 13.35 23.16
C THR A 338 9.70 13.30 23.27
N PRO A 339 9.13 12.40 24.10
CA PRO A 339 7.69 12.24 24.24
C PRO A 339 6.99 13.53 24.64
N ARG A 340 5.83 13.78 24.02
CA ARG A 340 4.93 14.90 24.34
C ARG A 340 3.65 14.38 24.99
N PRO A 341 2.85 15.23 25.65
CA PRO A 341 1.54 14.83 26.17
C PRO A 341 0.68 14.19 25.07
N GLY A 342 0.16 12.99 25.34
CA GLY A 342 -0.64 12.19 24.40
C GLY A 342 0.18 11.32 23.44
N ASP A 343 1.50 11.36 23.48
CA ASP A 343 2.32 10.44 22.69
C ASP A 343 2.31 9.02 23.28
N ASP A 344 2.46 7.99 22.45
CA ASP A 344 2.40 8.04 20.99
C ASP A 344 0.95 8.04 20.47
N ARG A 345 0.75 8.59 19.28
CA ARG A 345 -0.57 8.81 18.68
C ARG A 345 -0.66 8.27 17.26
N ILE A 346 -1.89 8.02 16.83
CA ILE A 346 -2.22 7.75 15.43
C ILE A 346 -3.03 8.92 14.92
N LEU A 347 -2.58 9.52 13.82
CA LEU A 347 -3.21 10.64 13.12
C LEU A 347 -3.95 10.11 11.90
N ARG A 348 -5.15 10.65 11.63
CA ARG A 348 -5.89 10.38 10.42
C ARG A 348 -5.53 11.43 9.36
N LEU A 349 -4.96 10.97 8.26
CA LEU A 349 -4.62 11.79 7.11
C LEU A 349 -5.72 11.66 6.06
N THR A 350 -6.30 12.79 5.69
CA THR A 350 -7.11 12.92 4.47
C THR A 350 -6.31 13.66 3.43
N PHE A 351 -6.78 13.60 2.21
CA PHE A 351 -6.30 14.43 1.12
C PHE A 351 -7.53 15.26 0.77
N GLY A 352 -7.37 16.58 0.58
CA GLY A 352 -8.51 17.46 0.28
C GLY A 352 -9.33 16.91 -0.89
N SER A 353 -10.55 17.43 -1.11
CA SER A 353 -11.19 17.26 -2.41
C SER A 353 -10.22 17.80 -3.45
N GLU A 354 -9.56 16.91 -4.19
CA GLU A 354 -8.69 17.29 -5.29
C GLU A 354 -9.53 18.18 -6.22
N PRO A 355 -9.09 19.40 -6.59
CA PRO A 355 -9.38 19.83 -7.94
C PRO A 355 -8.81 18.73 -8.85
N PRO A 356 -9.49 18.33 -9.94
CA PRO A 356 -8.90 17.35 -10.85
C PRO A 356 -7.48 17.82 -11.21
N PRO A 357 -6.50 16.92 -11.32
CA PRO A 357 -5.23 17.29 -11.91
C PRO A 357 -5.50 18.05 -13.21
N ASP A 358 -4.78 19.13 -13.45
CA ASP A 358 -4.67 19.78 -14.77
C ASP A 358 -3.94 18.83 -15.74
N ASP A 359 -4.43 17.60 -15.86
CA ASP A 359 -4.23 16.76 -17.01
C ASP A 359 -5.01 17.40 -18.16
N PRO A 360 -4.45 17.45 -19.39
CA PRO A 360 -5.24 17.79 -20.55
C PRO A 360 -6.44 16.85 -20.57
N PRO A 361 -7.67 17.37 -20.79
CA PRO A 361 -8.90 16.64 -20.56
C PRO A 361 -8.81 15.21 -21.11
N PRO A 362 -9.03 14.16 -20.29
CA PRO A 362 -9.08 12.79 -20.79
C PRO A 362 -10.10 12.77 -21.91
N ALA A 363 -9.69 12.26 -23.07
CA ALA A 363 -10.53 12.16 -24.26
C ALA A 363 -11.93 11.71 -23.84
N THR A 364 -12.93 12.53 -24.17
CA THR A 364 -14.37 12.30 -23.92
C THR A 364 -14.68 10.81 -24.00
N GLY A 365 -14.74 10.18 -22.82
CA GLY A 365 -14.90 8.74 -22.69
C GLY A 365 -16.37 8.43 -22.91
N ALA A 366 -16.68 7.96 -24.11
CA ALA A 366 -17.98 7.44 -24.48
C ALA A 366 -18.38 6.35 -23.47
N CYS A 367 -19.29 6.70 -22.56
CA CYS A 367 -19.99 5.77 -21.69
C CYS A 367 -21.49 6.05 -21.75
N ARG A 368 -22.29 5.02 -21.53
CA ARG A 368 -23.74 5.13 -21.38
C ARG A 368 -24.17 4.51 -20.06
N VAL A 369 -25.08 5.16 -19.34
CA VAL A 369 -25.61 4.64 -18.07
C VAL A 369 -27.10 4.44 -18.15
N THR A 370 -27.55 3.24 -17.83
CA THR A 370 -28.97 2.95 -17.61
C THR A 370 -29.24 2.91 -16.12
N TYR A 371 -30.20 3.73 -15.66
CA TYR A 371 -30.67 3.76 -14.28
C TYR A 371 -32.13 3.27 -14.23
N ALA A 372 -32.37 2.12 -13.61
CA ALA A 372 -33.68 1.49 -13.55
C ALA A 372 -34.15 1.34 -12.08
N PRO A 373 -34.95 2.30 -11.56
CA PRO A 373 -35.46 2.25 -10.20
C PRO A 373 -36.78 1.46 -10.10
N THR A 374 -36.93 0.70 -9.02
CA THR A 374 -38.21 0.13 -8.57
C THR A 374 -38.55 0.79 -7.24
N THR A 375 -39.64 1.55 -7.19
CA THR A 375 -39.96 2.44 -6.06
C THR A 375 -41.24 1.99 -5.36
N TRP A 376 -41.25 2.10 -4.03
CA TRP A 376 -42.42 1.96 -3.16
C TRP A 376 -42.46 3.14 -2.17
N GLN A 377 -43.43 3.17 -1.26
CA GLN A 377 -43.80 4.37 -0.49
C GLN A 377 -42.63 5.19 0.09
N ASP A 378 -41.71 4.54 0.79
CA ASP A 378 -40.59 5.17 1.50
C ASP A 378 -39.21 4.61 1.09
N GLY A 379 -39.16 3.79 0.04
CA GLY A 379 -37.94 3.15 -0.39
C GLY A 379 -37.93 2.76 -1.86
N PHE A 380 -36.74 2.39 -2.33
CA PHE A 380 -36.53 1.96 -3.70
C PHE A 380 -35.34 1.03 -3.80
N THR A 381 -35.31 0.23 -4.85
CA THR A 381 -34.08 -0.36 -5.38
C THR A 381 -33.76 0.28 -6.72
N ALA A 382 -32.49 0.29 -7.09
CA ALA A 382 -32.06 0.70 -8.42
C ALA A 382 -31.05 -0.29 -8.97
N ASN A 383 -31.22 -0.67 -10.23
CA ASN A 383 -30.20 -1.37 -11.01
C ASN A 383 -29.54 -0.34 -11.93
N VAL A 384 -28.21 -0.30 -11.91
CA VAL A 384 -27.40 0.64 -12.68
C VAL A 384 -26.48 -0.16 -13.59
N THR A 385 -26.60 0.04 -14.89
CA THR A 385 -25.75 -0.57 -15.90
C THR A 385 -24.86 0.49 -16.54
N VAL A 386 -23.55 0.27 -16.47
CA VAL A 386 -22.53 1.11 -17.10
C VAL A 386 -22.03 0.40 -18.36
N THR A 387 -22.23 1.03 -19.52
CA THR A 387 -21.77 0.52 -20.81
C THR A 387 -20.61 1.36 -21.31
N ASN A 388 -19.51 0.70 -21.68
CA ASN A 388 -18.38 1.33 -22.35
C ASN A 388 -18.70 1.48 -23.84
N THR A 389 -18.95 2.70 -24.29
CA THR A 389 -19.18 3.02 -25.71
C THR A 389 -17.92 3.53 -26.42
N GLY A 390 -16.79 3.55 -25.71
CA GLY A 390 -15.49 3.88 -26.24
C GLY A 390 -14.83 2.71 -26.98
N THR A 391 -13.64 2.99 -27.51
CA THR A 391 -12.83 2.05 -28.30
C THR A 391 -11.77 1.32 -27.47
N ALA A 392 -11.53 1.74 -26.22
CA ALA A 392 -10.59 1.13 -25.28
C ALA A 392 -11.31 0.52 -24.08
N ALA A 393 -10.75 -0.54 -23.51
CA ALA A 393 -11.31 -1.15 -22.30
C ALA A 393 -11.18 -0.21 -21.09
N VAL A 394 -12.22 -0.16 -20.25
CA VAL A 394 -12.18 0.51 -18.95
C VAL A 394 -11.63 -0.49 -17.93
N SER A 395 -10.53 -0.15 -17.26
CA SER A 395 -9.88 -0.97 -16.23
C SER A 395 -9.95 -0.26 -14.89
N GLY A 396 -10.78 -0.76 -13.99
CA GLY A 396 -11.23 -0.03 -12.80
C GLY A 396 -12.26 1.03 -13.18
N TRP A 397 -13.45 0.95 -12.58
CA TRP A 397 -14.49 1.95 -12.82
C TRP A 397 -14.99 2.57 -11.53
N THR A 398 -15.13 3.88 -11.58
CA THR A 398 -15.77 4.72 -10.57
C THR A 398 -16.89 5.48 -11.26
N LEU A 399 -18.13 5.17 -10.91
CA LEU A 399 -19.30 5.88 -11.38
C LEU A 399 -19.73 6.90 -10.32
N ALA A 400 -19.93 8.15 -10.71
CA ALA A 400 -20.43 9.19 -9.81
C ALA A 400 -21.69 9.87 -10.36
N TRP A 401 -22.61 10.20 -9.46
CA TRP A 401 -23.83 10.96 -9.75
C TRP A 401 -24.27 11.75 -8.52
N SER A 402 -25.29 12.59 -8.68
CA SER A 402 -25.96 13.26 -7.56
C SER A 402 -27.45 13.00 -7.61
N PHE A 403 -28.05 12.71 -6.46
CA PHE A 403 -29.50 12.70 -6.32
C PHE A 403 -30.05 14.13 -6.30
N ALA A 404 -31.23 14.33 -6.88
CA ALA A 404 -31.90 15.63 -6.87
C ALA A 404 -32.63 15.94 -5.56
N GLY A 405 -32.85 14.92 -4.72
CA GLY A 405 -33.64 15.03 -3.48
C GLY A 405 -32.90 14.47 -2.27
N ASN A 406 -33.66 13.88 -1.37
CA ASN A 406 -33.19 13.36 -0.10
C ASN A 406 -32.94 11.84 -0.10
N GLN A 407 -32.79 11.24 -1.29
CA GLN A 407 -32.52 9.81 -1.42
C GLN A 407 -31.28 9.41 -0.59
N ARG A 408 -31.38 8.32 0.16
CA ARG A 408 -30.28 7.75 0.95
C ARG A 408 -30.09 6.27 0.65
N ILE A 409 -28.91 5.92 0.17
CA ILE A 409 -28.53 4.53 -0.10
C ILE A 409 -28.24 3.84 1.23
N THR A 410 -28.89 2.70 1.47
CA THR A 410 -28.78 1.92 2.71
C THR A 410 -28.00 0.63 2.51
N SER A 411 -28.00 0.06 1.30
CA SER A 411 -27.17 -1.09 0.95
C SER A 411 -26.90 -1.14 -0.55
N ALA A 412 -25.84 -1.83 -0.95
CA ALA A 412 -25.47 -2.03 -2.36
C ALA A 412 -24.88 -3.41 -2.60
N TRP A 413 -24.96 -3.89 -3.83
CA TRP A 413 -24.38 -5.15 -4.29
C TRP A 413 -23.68 -4.98 -5.64
N ASN A 414 -22.67 -5.80 -5.91
CA ASN A 414 -21.80 -5.72 -7.09
C ASN A 414 -21.05 -4.38 -7.27
N ALA A 415 -21.04 -3.53 -6.25
CA ALA A 415 -20.24 -2.31 -6.17
C ALA A 415 -20.03 -1.91 -4.71
N THR A 416 -18.95 -1.19 -4.42
CA THR A 416 -18.81 -0.42 -3.18
C THR A 416 -19.37 0.97 -3.41
N VAL A 417 -20.43 1.33 -2.68
CA VAL A 417 -21.11 2.62 -2.85
C VAL A 417 -20.89 3.49 -1.61
N THR A 418 -20.47 4.73 -1.82
CA THR A 418 -20.38 5.77 -0.80
C THR A 418 -21.30 6.93 -1.18
N GLN A 419 -21.91 7.55 -0.17
CA GLN A 419 -22.78 8.71 -0.36
C GLN A 419 -22.45 9.79 0.67
N ASP A 420 -22.22 11.02 0.21
CA ASP A 420 -22.10 12.22 1.04
C ASP A 420 -23.12 13.26 0.58
N GLY A 421 -24.02 13.67 1.47
CA GLY A 421 -25.18 14.48 1.06
C GLY A 421 -25.95 13.82 -0.09
N THR A 422 -26.08 14.54 -1.21
CA THR A 422 -26.70 14.03 -2.44
C THR A 422 -25.72 13.36 -3.40
N ALA A 423 -24.41 13.54 -3.20
CA ALA A 423 -23.37 13.01 -4.07
C ALA A 423 -23.12 11.53 -3.77
N VAL A 424 -23.06 10.71 -4.81
CA VAL A 424 -22.84 9.28 -4.73
C VAL A 424 -21.67 8.87 -5.59
N THR A 425 -20.84 7.96 -5.07
CA THR A 425 -19.77 7.29 -5.81
C THR A 425 -19.93 5.78 -5.68
N ALA A 426 -19.95 5.06 -6.80
CA ALA A 426 -19.92 3.61 -6.87
C ALA A 426 -18.61 3.14 -7.50
N ARG A 427 -17.92 2.19 -6.87
CA ARG A 427 -16.69 1.57 -7.39
C ARG A 427 -16.89 0.09 -7.64
N ASN A 428 -16.17 -0.42 -8.64
CA ASN A 428 -16.19 -1.83 -9.00
C ASN A 428 -15.87 -2.73 -7.80
N ALA A 429 -16.54 -3.88 -7.74
CA ALA A 429 -16.13 -5.01 -6.93
C ALA A 429 -14.90 -5.71 -7.55
N GLY A 430 -14.28 -6.62 -6.80
CA GLY A 430 -13.06 -7.31 -7.25
C GLY A 430 -13.23 -8.10 -8.56
N HIS A 431 -14.44 -8.59 -8.85
CA HIS A 431 -14.72 -9.44 -10.01
C HIS A 431 -15.22 -8.70 -11.26
N ASN A 432 -15.59 -7.43 -11.16
CA ASN A 432 -16.21 -6.68 -12.27
C ASN A 432 -15.47 -5.40 -12.65
N GLY A 433 -14.16 -5.34 -12.37
CA GLY A 433 -13.34 -4.15 -12.62
C GLY A 433 -13.08 -3.82 -14.09
N SER A 434 -13.31 -4.73 -15.03
CA SER A 434 -13.06 -4.49 -16.46
C SER A 434 -14.37 -4.36 -17.25
N ILE A 435 -14.44 -3.34 -18.12
CA ILE A 435 -15.51 -3.15 -19.10
C ILE A 435 -14.86 -3.04 -20.50
N PRO A 436 -14.86 -4.11 -21.31
CA PRO A 436 -14.30 -4.05 -22.67
C PRO A 436 -15.10 -3.08 -23.57
N PRO A 437 -14.55 -2.63 -24.71
CA PRO A 437 -15.30 -1.84 -25.70
C PRO A 437 -16.63 -2.52 -26.07
N GLY A 438 -17.74 -1.78 -25.99
CA GLY A 438 -19.10 -2.31 -26.20
C GLY A 438 -19.65 -3.19 -25.07
N GLY A 439 -18.83 -3.53 -24.07
CA GLY A 439 -19.22 -4.28 -22.88
C GLY A 439 -19.96 -3.44 -21.86
N ASN A 440 -20.53 -4.11 -20.86
CA ASN A 440 -21.20 -3.45 -19.74
C ASN A 440 -20.95 -4.16 -18.41
N GLN A 441 -21.16 -3.43 -17.31
CA GLN A 441 -21.21 -3.96 -15.96
C GLN A 441 -22.45 -3.42 -15.25
N SER A 442 -23.05 -4.23 -14.39
CA SER A 442 -24.23 -3.83 -13.62
C SER A 442 -24.00 -3.99 -12.12
N PHE A 443 -24.53 -3.04 -11.36
CA PHE A 443 -24.61 -3.10 -9.91
C PHE A 443 -25.98 -2.62 -9.47
N GLY A 444 -26.34 -2.86 -8.21
CA GLY A 444 -27.59 -2.33 -7.68
C GLY A 444 -27.47 -1.91 -6.24
N PHE A 445 -28.48 -1.17 -5.81
CA PHE A 445 -28.55 -0.67 -4.45
C PHE A 445 -29.99 -0.50 -3.98
N GLN A 446 -30.17 -0.50 -2.66
CA GLN A 446 -31.40 -0.14 -1.99
C GLN A 446 -31.24 1.22 -1.34
N GLY A 447 -32.28 2.05 -1.37
CA GLY A 447 -32.30 3.33 -0.68
C GLY A 447 -33.67 3.71 -0.14
N THR A 448 -33.69 4.75 0.67
CA THR A 448 -34.88 5.41 1.21
C THR A 448 -35.02 6.80 0.63
N TYR A 449 -36.23 7.35 0.64
CA TYR A 449 -36.51 8.73 0.23
C TYR A 449 -37.80 9.22 0.89
N SER A 450 -38.09 10.52 0.79
CA SER A 450 -39.44 11.02 1.06
C SER A 450 -39.90 11.97 -0.06
N GLY A 451 -41.19 11.94 -0.36
CA GLY A 451 -41.75 12.73 -1.46
C GLY A 451 -41.52 12.07 -2.83
N SER A 452 -40.51 12.53 -3.58
CA SER A 452 -40.27 12.10 -4.97
C SER A 452 -38.91 11.42 -5.13
N ASN A 453 -38.88 10.28 -5.83
CA ASN A 453 -37.67 9.55 -6.18
C ASN A 453 -37.25 9.83 -7.63
N ALA A 454 -36.81 11.06 -7.91
CA ALA A 454 -36.34 11.44 -9.24
C ALA A 454 -35.04 10.69 -9.61
N ALA A 455 -34.94 10.23 -10.86
CA ALA A 455 -33.72 9.64 -11.40
C ALA A 455 -32.59 10.70 -11.48
N PRO A 456 -31.31 10.30 -11.31
CA PRO A 456 -30.19 11.23 -11.48
C PRO A 456 -30.14 11.81 -12.90
N GLY A 457 -29.83 13.10 -13.00
CA GLY A 457 -29.81 13.82 -14.29
C GLY A 457 -28.53 13.62 -15.11
N ALA A 458 -27.43 13.19 -14.47
CA ALA A 458 -26.16 12.95 -15.13
C ALA A 458 -25.32 11.94 -14.35
N PHE A 459 -24.48 11.22 -15.08
CA PHE A 459 -23.49 10.30 -14.54
C PHE A 459 -22.12 10.64 -15.12
N THR A 460 -21.08 10.37 -14.33
CA THR A 460 -19.69 10.40 -14.80
C THR A 460 -19.02 9.06 -14.53
N LEU A 461 -18.26 8.55 -15.51
CA LEU A 461 -17.44 7.35 -15.40
C LEU A 461 -15.97 7.78 -15.41
N ASN A 462 -15.26 7.55 -14.30
CA ASN A 462 -13.87 7.97 -14.12
C ASN A 462 -13.65 9.47 -14.47
N GLY A 463 -14.65 10.32 -14.19
CA GLY A 463 -14.62 11.76 -14.47
C GLY A 463 -15.18 12.18 -15.84
N GLY A 464 -15.36 11.26 -16.80
CA GLY A 464 -15.96 11.55 -18.11
C GLY A 464 -17.49 11.49 -18.08
N THR A 465 -18.18 12.42 -18.76
CA THR A 465 -19.65 12.44 -18.83
C THR A 465 -20.20 11.25 -19.61
N CYS A 466 -21.19 10.57 -19.04
CA CYS A 466 -21.93 9.52 -19.73
C CYS A 466 -23.26 10.04 -20.32
N THR A 467 -23.73 9.37 -21.37
CA THR A 467 -25.08 9.56 -21.95
C THR A 467 -26.12 8.68 -21.30
#